data_AF-I3I4C0-F1
#
_entry.id   AF-I3I4C0-F1
#
_cell.length_a   1.000
_cell.length_b   1.000
_cell.length_c   1.000
_cell.angle_alpha   90.00
_cell.angle_beta   90.00
_cell.angle_gamma   90.00
#
_symmetry.space_group_name_H-M   'P 1'
#
loop_
_entity.id
_entity.type
_entity.pdbx_description
1 polymer ?
#
loop_
_entity_poly.entity_id
_entity_poly.type
_entity_poly.pdbx_seq_one_letter_code
_entity_poly.pdbx_strand_id
1 'polypeptide(L)'
;MLAALLRANGIPAGLCYQRLTISNDKPPFCLHGLNAVYLEMHGWYRIDARGNKAGVAAEFRPPVEYLAFPIVSDGEADLPEIWAEPIKPVLDVLLSKKTYREVADNLPDIWLVSANKQCTRQARDCGVN
;
A
#
# COMPACT_ATOMS: atom_id res chain seq x y z
N MET A 1 -14.62 -3.69 -2.84
CA MET A 1 -15.56 -3.59 -3.98
C MET A 1 -14.85 -3.53 -5.34
N LEU A 2 -13.81 -2.69 -5.53
CA LEU A 2 -13.13 -2.55 -6.83
C LEU A 2 -12.35 -3.80 -7.31
N ALA A 3 -11.47 -4.42 -6.49
CA ALA A 3 -10.78 -5.66 -6.91
C ALA A 3 -11.75 -6.77 -7.33
N ALA A 4 -12.85 -6.96 -6.60
CA ALA A 4 -13.86 -7.96 -6.95
C ALA A 4 -14.50 -7.65 -8.31
N LEU A 5 -14.86 -6.39 -8.56
CA LEU A 5 -15.42 -5.95 -9.84
C LEU A 5 -14.44 -6.19 -11.01
N LEU A 6 -13.17 -5.83 -10.86
CA LEU A 6 -12.15 -6.04 -11.88
C LEU A 6 -11.96 -7.54 -12.17
N ARG A 7 -11.82 -8.35 -11.13
CA ARG A 7 -11.68 -9.81 -11.26
C ARG A 7 -12.89 -10.46 -11.93
N ALA A 8 -14.10 -10.01 -11.61
CA ALA A 8 -15.32 -10.48 -12.27
C ALA A 8 -15.35 -10.20 -13.78
N ASN A 9 -14.58 -9.21 -14.24
CA ASN A 9 -14.40 -8.88 -15.66
C ASN A 9 -13.10 -9.45 -16.25
N GLY A 10 -12.45 -10.40 -15.57
CA GLY A 10 -11.21 -11.04 -16.05
C GLY A 10 -9.96 -10.15 -15.97
N ILE A 11 -10.04 -8.99 -15.30
CA ILE A 11 -8.90 -8.09 -15.13
C ILE A 11 -8.13 -8.49 -13.87
N PRO A 12 -6.83 -8.81 -13.96
CA PRO A 12 -6.04 -9.14 -12.77
C PRO A 12 -5.98 -7.96 -11.82
N ALA A 13 -6.41 -8.19 -10.58
CA ALA A 13 -6.43 -7.18 -9.54
C ALA A 13 -6.09 -7.76 -8.17
N GLY A 14 -5.48 -6.95 -7.32
CA GLY A 14 -5.09 -7.28 -5.95
C GLY A 14 -5.46 -6.21 -4.94
N LEU A 15 -5.24 -6.53 -3.68
CA LEU A 15 -5.28 -5.60 -2.56
C LEU A 15 -3.84 -5.19 -2.22
N CYS A 16 -3.60 -3.90 -2.05
CA CYS A 16 -2.34 -3.37 -1.56
C CYS A 16 -2.63 -2.37 -0.45
N TYR A 17 -1.59 -1.95 0.27
CA TYR A 17 -1.77 -1.17 1.48
C TYR A 17 -0.70 -0.09 1.58
N GLN A 18 -1.07 1.05 2.16
CA GLN A 18 -0.14 2.04 2.68
C GLN A 18 -0.19 1.98 4.20
N ARG A 19 0.95 2.13 4.86
CA ARG A 19 1.02 2.41 6.30
C ARG A 19 1.09 3.92 6.48
N LEU A 20 0.07 4.52 7.08
CA LEU A 20 -0.08 5.97 7.20
C LEU A 20 -0.35 6.37 8.65
N THR A 21 -0.05 7.61 9.00
CA THR A 21 -0.48 8.21 10.26
C THR A 21 -1.97 8.55 10.21
N ILE A 22 -2.67 8.50 11.36
CA ILE A 22 -4.12 8.78 11.41
C ILE A 22 -4.39 10.29 11.40
N SER A 23 -3.55 11.07 12.08
CA SER A 23 -3.73 12.52 12.23
C SER A 23 -2.41 13.19 12.62
N ASN A 24 -2.21 14.42 12.12
CA ASN A 24 -1.09 15.30 12.48
C ASN A 24 0.30 14.74 12.16
N ASP A 25 0.44 13.88 11.16
CA ASP A 25 1.73 13.36 10.67
C ASP A 25 2.57 12.71 11.79
N LYS A 26 1.89 12.07 12.75
CA LYS A 26 2.47 11.44 13.93
C LYS A 26 1.77 10.12 14.26
N PRO A 27 2.48 9.18 14.94
CA PRO A 27 1.85 7.96 15.43
C PRO A 27 0.61 8.26 16.30
N PRO A 28 -0.38 7.34 16.34
CA PRO A 28 -0.33 5.97 15.81
C PRO A 28 -0.50 5.86 14.28
N PHE A 29 -0.08 4.72 13.75
CA PHE A 29 -0.23 4.38 12.33
C PHE A 29 -1.40 3.43 12.12
N CYS A 30 -1.89 3.38 10.88
CA CYS A 30 -2.87 2.41 10.42
C CYS A 30 -2.58 1.98 8.98
N LEU A 31 -3.25 0.91 8.56
CA LEU A 31 -3.27 0.49 7.17
C LEU A 31 -4.40 1.18 6.39
N HIS A 32 -4.02 1.87 5.32
CA HIS A 32 -4.93 2.34 4.28
C HIS A 32 -4.96 1.34 3.12
N GLY A 33 -6.15 0.84 2.80
CA GLY A 33 -6.35 -0.17 1.75
C GLY A 33 -6.54 0.44 0.37
N LEU A 34 -5.81 -0.10 -0.61
CA LEU A 34 -5.83 0.26 -2.01
C LEU A 34 -6.11 -0.97 -2.89
N ASN A 35 -6.29 -0.75 -4.19
CA ASN A 35 -6.32 -1.81 -5.19
C ASN A 35 -5.11 -1.71 -6.10
N ALA A 36 -4.54 -2.85 -6.50
CA ALA A 36 -3.60 -2.90 -7.60
C ALA A 36 -4.30 -3.54 -8.80
N VAL A 37 -4.11 -3.00 -10.00
CA VAL A 37 -4.58 -3.59 -11.26
C VAL A 37 -3.38 -3.88 -12.15
N TYR A 38 -3.41 -4.98 -12.89
CA TYR A 38 -2.38 -5.26 -13.88
C TYR A 38 -2.77 -4.60 -15.21
N LEU A 39 -1.92 -3.71 -15.72
CA LEU A 39 -2.05 -3.06 -17.01
C LEU A 39 -0.97 -3.62 -17.94
N GLU A 40 -1.37 -4.18 -19.09
CA GLU A 40 -0.46 -4.90 -19.99
C GLU A 40 0.82 -4.11 -20.35
N MET A 41 0.70 -2.80 -20.58
CA MET A 41 1.83 -1.93 -20.95
C MET A 41 2.60 -1.34 -19.76
N HIS A 42 2.06 -1.42 -18.53
CA HIS A 42 2.59 -0.67 -17.38
C HIS A 42 2.85 -1.55 -16.14
N GLY A 43 2.47 -2.83 -16.18
CA GLY A 43 2.55 -3.72 -15.04
C GLY A 43 1.50 -3.39 -13.97
N TRP A 44 1.83 -3.67 -12.71
CA TRP A 44 0.94 -3.37 -11.59
C TRP A 44 0.86 -1.87 -11.32
N TYR A 45 -0.37 -1.36 -11.25
CA TYR A 45 -0.70 0.04 -11.00
C TYR A 45 -1.64 0.16 -9.79
N ARG A 46 -1.30 0.99 -8.82
CA ARG A 46 -2.13 1.21 -7.62
C ARG A 46 -3.22 2.25 -7.84
N ILE A 47 -4.41 1.95 -7.33
CA ILE A 47 -5.63 2.74 -7.45
C ILE A 47 -6.21 2.94 -6.06
N ASP A 48 -6.48 4.20 -5.70
CA ASP A 48 -7.33 4.54 -4.55
C ASP A 48 -8.79 4.70 -5.00
N ALA A 49 -9.61 3.69 -4.70
CA ALA A 49 -11.01 3.64 -5.13
C ALA A 49 -11.91 4.72 -4.50
N ARG A 50 -11.41 5.52 -3.55
CA ARG A 50 -12.18 6.63 -2.96
C ARG A 50 -12.52 7.73 -3.97
N GLY A 51 -11.73 7.85 -5.04
CA GLY A 51 -11.87 8.88 -6.06
C GLY A 51 -11.52 10.31 -5.61
N ASN A 52 -11.73 11.26 -6.51
CA ASN A 52 -11.40 12.66 -6.28
C ASN A 52 -12.48 13.36 -5.45
N LYS A 53 -12.05 14.25 -4.56
CA LYS A 53 -12.90 15.26 -3.89
C LYS A 53 -12.10 16.55 -3.73
N ALA A 54 -12.75 17.63 -3.29
CA ALA A 54 -12.04 18.87 -2.98
C ALA A 54 -10.85 18.60 -2.04
N GLY A 55 -9.64 18.93 -2.49
CA GLY A 55 -8.39 18.67 -1.76
C GLY A 55 -7.82 17.25 -1.86
N VAL A 56 -8.39 16.35 -2.67
CA VAL A 56 -7.89 14.98 -2.87
C VAL A 56 -7.80 14.66 -4.35
N ALA A 57 -6.59 14.29 -4.80
CA ALA A 57 -6.33 13.77 -6.14
C ALA A 57 -5.99 12.27 -6.07
N ALA A 58 -6.81 11.46 -6.75
CA ALA A 58 -6.73 10.02 -6.87
C ALA A 58 -7.09 9.59 -8.32
N GLU A 59 -6.54 10.32 -9.30
CA GLU A 59 -6.82 10.12 -10.72
C GLU A 59 -6.28 8.79 -11.26
N PHE A 60 -7.01 8.16 -12.16
CA PHE A 60 -6.50 7.02 -12.91
C PHE A 60 -5.77 7.52 -14.17
N ARG A 61 -4.46 7.77 -14.06
CA ARG A 61 -3.65 8.35 -15.15
C ARG A 61 -2.33 7.59 -15.39
N PRO A 62 -2.38 6.32 -15.83
CA PRO A 62 -1.19 5.53 -16.13
C PRO A 62 -0.22 6.23 -17.10
N PRO A 63 1.10 6.07 -16.92
CA PRO A 63 1.76 5.22 -15.93
C PRO A 63 1.93 5.88 -14.55
N VAL A 64 1.48 7.12 -14.37
CA VAL A 64 1.73 7.89 -13.14
C VAL A 64 0.64 7.60 -12.11
N GLU A 65 1.04 7.05 -10.97
CA GLU A 65 0.12 6.81 -9.86
C GLU A 65 -0.31 8.12 -9.18
N TYR A 66 -1.60 8.26 -8.94
CA TYR A 66 -2.18 9.32 -8.12
C TYR A 66 -2.90 8.68 -6.94
N LEU A 67 -2.27 8.76 -5.78
CA LEU A 67 -2.83 8.27 -4.52
C LEU A 67 -3.22 9.48 -3.66
N ALA A 68 -4.30 9.33 -2.91
CA ALA A 68 -4.85 10.41 -2.11
C ALA A 68 -3.93 10.88 -0.98
N PHE A 69 -3.00 10.01 -0.55
CA PHE A 69 -2.09 10.26 0.55
C PHE A 69 -0.65 10.03 0.10
N PRO A 70 0.19 11.07 0.09
CA PRO A 70 1.62 10.91 -0.01
C PRO A 70 2.21 10.38 1.30
N ILE A 71 3.37 9.75 1.23
CA ILE A 71 4.19 9.42 2.40
C ILE A 71 4.91 10.69 2.84
N VAL A 72 4.62 11.17 4.05
CA VAL A 72 5.13 12.46 4.57
C VAL A 72 5.84 12.35 5.91
N SER A 73 5.66 11.23 6.62
CA SER A 73 6.25 11.01 7.95
C SER A 73 7.14 9.78 8.01
N ASP A 74 8.18 9.82 8.85
CA ASP A 74 9.01 8.66 9.13
C ASP A 74 8.17 7.50 9.67
N GLY A 75 8.33 6.32 9.06
CA GLY A 75 7.57 5.11 9.38
C GLY A 75 6.30 4.93 8.53
N GLU A 76 5.84 5.95 7.82
CA GLU A 76 4.87 5.73 6.74
C GLU A 76 5.54 4.99 5.59
N ALA A 77 4.77 4.16 4.88
CA ALA A 77 5.31 3.39 3.78
C ALA A 77 4.23 2.98 2.79
N ASP A 78 4.59 3.04 1.51
CA ASP A 78 3.94 2.26 0.48
C ASP A 78 4.41 0.80 0.57
N LEU A 79 3.48 -0.13 0.82
CA LEU A 79 3.83 -1.54 0.91
C LEU A 79 3.87 -2.14 -0.51
N PRO A 80 4.96 -2.85 -0.89
CA PRO A 80 5.14 -3.33 -2.26
C PRO A 80 4.26 -4.54 -2.60
N GLU A 81 3.69 -5.21 -1.61
CA GLU A 81 2.97 -6.47 -1.79
C GLU A 81 1.57 -6.26 -2.41
N ILE A 82 1.19 -7.24 -3.24
CA ILE A 82 -0.12 -7.32 -3.87
C ILE A 82 -0.75 -8.63 -3.44
N TRP A 83 -1.86 -8.54 -2.72
CA TRP A 83 -2.52 -9.68 -2.08
C TRP A 83 -3.80 -10.09 -2.82
N ALA A 84 -3.99 -11.40 -3.00
CA ALA A 84 -5.23 -11.94 -3.53
C ALA A 84 -6.40 -11.74 -2.54
N GLU A 85 -6.11 -11.85 -1.25
CA GLU A 85 -7.05 -11.77 -0.13
C GLU A 85 -6.62 -10.69 0.87
N PRO A 86 -7.51 -10.17 1.72
CA PRO A 86 -7.12 -9.19 2.73
C PRO A 86 -6.12 -9.79 3.72
N ILE A 87 -5.15 -8.98 4.17
CA ILE A 87 -4.14 -9.49 5.11
C ILE A 87 -4.76 -9.76 6.49
N LYS A 88 -4.16 -10.71 7.22
CA LYS A 88 -4.68 -11.17 8.50
C LYS A 88 -4.93 -10.04 9.52
N PRO A 89 -4.03 -9.06 9.74
CA PRO A 89 -4.30 -7.97 10.69
C PRO A 89 -5.58 -7.18 10.39
N VAL A 90 -5.88 -6.97 9.11
CA VAL A 90 -7.11 -6.29 8.68
C VAL A 90 -8.33 -7.17 8.95
N LEU A 91 -8.26 -8.46 8.61
CA LEU A 91 -9.36 -9.41 8.88
C LEU A 91 -9.63 -9.57 10.37
N ASP A 92 -8.59 -9.68 11.20
CA ASP A 92 -8.72 -9.85 12.64
C ASP A 92 -9.54 -8.70 13.25
N VAL A 93 -9.28 -7.46 12.86
CA VAL A 93 -10.04 -6.30 13.32
C VAL A 93 -11.47 -6.32 12.75
N LEU A 94 -11.63 -6.48 11.44
CA LEU A 94 -12.96 -6.41 10.81
C LEU A 94 -13.91 -7.54 11.25
N LEU A 95 -13.39 -8.73 11.59
CA LEU A 95 -14.19 -9.87 12.01
C LEU A 95 -14.44 -9.91 13.52
N SER A 96 -13.58 -9.30 14.34
CA SER A 96 -13.71 -9.35 15.80
C SER A 96 -14.52 -8.19 16.40
N LYS A 97 -14.53 -7.02 15.74
CA LYS A 97 -15.21 -5.82 16.22
C LYS A 97 -16.66 -5.79 15.75
N LYS A 98 -17.56 -5.31 16.61
CA LYS A 98 -19.01 -5.30 16.35
C LYS A 98 -19.50 -3.98 15.76
N THR A 99 -18.74 -2.90 15.98
CA THR A 99 -19.14 -1.55 15.57
C THR A 99 -18.02 -0.86 14.82
N TYR A 100 -18.38 0.09 13.96
CA TYR A 100 -17.40 0.92 13.25
C TYR A 100 -16.48 1.68 14.22
N ARG A 101 -17.01 2.08 15.38
CA ARG A 101 -16.26 2.80 16.40
C ARG A 101 -15.18 1.91 17.01
N GLU A 102 -15.53 0.67 17.34
CA GLU A 102 -14.54 -0.31 17.81
C GLU A 102 -13.45 -0.58 16.77
N VAL A 103 -13.77 -0.58 15.48
CA VAL A 103 -12.77 -0.68 14.40
C VAL A 103 -11.88 0.57 14.38
N ALA A 104 -12.46 1.77 14.43
CA ALA A 104 -11.71 3.04 14.42
C ALA A 104 -10.76 3.15 15.62
N ASP A 105 -11.17 2.67 16.78
CA ASP A 105 -10.36 2.68 18.00
C ASP A 105 -9.27 1.57 18.00
N ASN A 106 -9.29 0.65 17.03
CA ASN A 106 -8.39 -0.51 16.95
C ASN A 106 -7.86 -0.73 15.53
N LEU A 107 -7.58 0.34 14.79
CA LEU A 107 -7.10 0.21 13.41
C LEU A 107 -5.81 -0.65 13.34
N PRO A 108 -5.72 -1.56 12.36
CA PRO A 108 -4.59 -2.46 12.25
C PRO A 108 -3.34 -1.72 11.77
N ASP A 109 -2.20 -2.14 12.29
CA ASP A 109 -0.86 -1.70 11.92
C ASP A 109 0.07 -2.91 11.75
N ILE A 110 1.22 -2.72 11.10
CA ILE A 110 2.25 -3.75 10.91
C ILE A 110 3.65 -3.21 11.21
N TRP A 111 4.55 -4.14 11.52
CA TRP A 111 5.98 -3.85 11.60
C TRP A 111 6.59 -3.85 10.20
N LEU A 112 7.38 -2.82 9.91
CA LEU A 112 8.17 -2.77 8.69
C LEU A 112 9.50 -3.47 8.90
N VAL A 113 9.89 -4.33 7.95
CA VAL A 113 11.21 -4.95 7.92
C VAL A 113 12.01 -4.26 6.81
N SER A 114 13.08 -3.57 7.18
CA SER A 114 13.99 -2.99 6.20
C SER A 114 14.81 -4.06 5.50
N ALA A 115 14.80 -4.08 4.16
CA ALA A 115 15.69 -4.95 3.39
C ALA A 115 17.15 -4.53 3.60
N ASN A 116 17.98 -5.42 4.16
CA ASN A 116 19.42 -5.20 4.24
C ASN A 116 19.99 -5.17 2.81
N LYS A 117 20.38 -3.98 2.33
CA LYS A 117 21.24 -3.87 1.15
C LYS A 117 22.63 -4.38 1.52
N GLN A 118 22.90 -5.67 1.35
CA GLN A 118 24.28 -6.15 1.39
C GLN A 118 25.05 -5.54 0.22
N CYS A 119 26.02 -4.71 0.59
CA CYS A 119 26.97 -4.03 -0.29
C CYS A 119 27.63 -5.03 -1.25
N THR A 120 27.47 -4.79 -2.56
CA THR A 120 28.21 -5.51 -3.60
C THR A 120 29.71 -5.30 -3.38
N ARG A 121 30.44 -6.40 -3.18
CA ARG A 121 31.91 -6.39 -3.08
C ARG A 121 32.49 -5.67 -4.29
N GLN A 122 33.22 -4.58 -4.05
CA GLN A 122 34.03 -3.93 -5.06
C GLN A 122 35.09 -4.93 -5.55
N ALA A 123 34.95 -5.38 -6.79
CA ALA A 123 36.07 -5.86 -7.57
C ALA A 123 36.84 -4.62 -8.03
N ARG A 124 38.08 -4.45 -7.54
CA ARG A 124 39.22 -3.77 -8.17
C ARG A 124 40.37 -3.76 -7.18
N ASP A 125 41.36 -4.60 -7.45
CA ASP A 125 42.77 -4.21 -7.52
C ASP A 125 43.58 -5.39 -8.08
N CYS A 126 43.51 -5.57 -9.41
CA CYS A 126 44.64 -6.12 -10.14
C CYS A 126 45.63 -4.97 -10.34
N GLY A 127 46.69 -4.97 -9.54
CA GLY A 127 47.75 -3.98 -9.64
C GLY A 127 48.89 -4.32 -8.70
N VAL A 128 49.71 -5.33 -9.05
CA VAL A 128 51.09 -5.41 -8.57
C VAL A 128 51.97 -5.88 -9.74
N ASN A 129 52.85 -4.95 -10.12
CA ASN A 129 54.13 -5.03 -10.84
C ASN A 129 54.57 -6.36 -11.44
#